data_AF-A0A9D6J2V9-F1
#
_entry.id   AF-A0A9D6J2V9-F1
#
_cell.length_a   1.000
_cell.length_b   1.000
_cell.length_c   1.000
_cell.angle_alpha   90.00
_cell.angle_beta   90.00
_cell.angle_gamma   90.00
#
_symmetry.space_group_name_H-M   'P 1'
#
loop_
_entity.id
_entity.type
_entity.pdbx_description
1 polymer ?
#
loop_
_entity_poly.entity_id
_entity_poly.type
_entity_poly.pdbx_seq_one_letter_code
_entity_poly.pdbx_strand_id
1 'polypeptide(L)'
;MSMNAETATVLGDLAAKGERAQWTVDELTDGGRPTLPRWVPAPFYTALVSQFYHGELATLRLCRRLLDRIGDADARRCLELQIADEERHVRVYRAYLECLGDIAQLEPTVAGVYE
;
A
#
# COMPACT_ATOMS: atom_id res chain seq x y z
N MET A 1 -15.42 11.48 21.26
CA MET A 1 -14.33 12.45 21.49
C MET A 1 -14.31 13.39 20.30
N SER A 2 -14.36 14.70 20.51
CA SER A 2 -14.20 15.67 19.42
C SER A 2 -12.72 15.83 19.12
N MET A 3 -12.35 15.82 17.84
CA MET A 3 -10.98 16.00 17.37
C MET A 3 -10.54 17.46 17.57
N ASN A 4 -9.26 17.71 17.88
CA ASN A 4 -8.75 19.08 18.02
C ASN A 4 -8.43 19.68 16.63
N ALA A 5 -8.41 21.01 16.53
CA ALA A 5 -8.24 21.73 15.26
C ALA A 5 -6.91 21.40 14.54
N GLU A 6 -5.85 21.10 15.31
CA GLU A 6 -4.56 20.70 14.78
C GLU A 6 -4.63 19.35 14.06
N THR A 7 -5.29 18.35 14.67
CA THR A 7 -5.46 17.03 14.07
C THR A 7 -6.33 17.09 12.81
N ALA A 8 -7.39 17.90 12.81
CA ALA A 8 -8.21 18.14 11.62
C ALA A 8 -7.40 18.78 10.48
N THR A 9 -6.50 19.70 10.81
CA THR A 9 -5.61 20.35 9.82
C THR A 9 -4.65 19.33 9.20
N VAL A 10 -4.01 18.48 10.02
CA VAL A 10 -3.09 17.43 9.54
C VAL A 10 -3.80 16.44 8.63
N LEU A 11 -5.01 16.00 8.99
CA LEU A 11 -5.80 15.09 8.16
C LEU A 11 -6.22 15.74 6.83
N GLY A 12 -6.57 17.03 6.86
CA GLY A 12 -6.84 17.80 5.65
C GLY A 12 -5.62 17.87 4.72
N ASP A 13 -4.43 18.14 5.26
CA ASP A 13 -3.19 18.20 4.48
C ASP A 13 -2.79 16.84 3.88
N LEU A 14 -2.98 15.76 4.65
CA LEU A 14 -2.74 14.40 4.19
C LEU A 14 -3.70 14.01 3.06
N ALA A 15 -5.00 14.31 3.21
CA ALA A 15 -5.99 14.05 2.18
C ALA A 15 -5.66 14.83 0.90
N ALA A 16 -5.35 16.12 1.02
CA ALA A 16 -4.99 16.95 -0.12
C ALA A 16 -3.71 16.46 -0.81
N LYS A 17 -2.73 15.93 -0.06
CA LYS A 17 -1.54 15.28 -0.62
C LYS A 17 -1.91 14.02 -1.39
N GLY A 18 -2.75 13.15 -0.83
CA GLY A 18 -3.21 11.91 -1.48
C GLY A 18 -3.92 12.21 -2.79
N GLU A 19 -4.80 13.21 -2.82
CA GLU A 19 -5.52 13.63 -4.03
C GLU A 19 -4.59 14.12 -5.14
N ARG A 20 -3.54 14.88 -4.80
CA ARG A 20 -2.54 15.34 -5.78
C ARG A 20 -1.61 14.23 -6.29
N ALA A 21 -1.44 13.17 -5.50
CA ALA A 21 -0.54 12.07 -5.78
C ALA A 21 -1.25 10.89 -6.46
N GLN A 22 -2.49 11.05 -6.93
CA GLN A 22 -3.22 9.99 -7.64
C GLN A 22 -2.55 9.71 -8.99
N TRP A 23 -2.32 8.42 -9.27
CA TRP A 23 -1.78 7.91 -10.53
C TRP A 23 -2.53 6.63 -10.94
N THR A 24 -2.36 6.19 -12.19
CA THR A 24 -3.03 4.98 -12.70
C THR A 24 -2.04 3.83 -12.90
N VAL A 25 -2.48 2.60 -12.63
CA VAL A 25 -1.60 1.40 -12.76
C VAL A 25 -1.01 1.28 -14.16
N ASP A 26 -1.79 1.65 -15.17
CA ASP A 26 -1.41 1.61 -16.57
C ASP A 26 -0.23 2.54 -16.92
N GLU A 27 0.01 3.59 -16.12
CA GLU A 27 1.16 4.49 -16.29
C GLU A 27 2.51 3.84 -15.91
N LEU A 28 2.50 2.75 -15.13
CA LEU A 28 3.71 2.13 -14.59
C LEU A 28 4.03 0.76 -15.20
N THR A 29 3.07 0.13 -15.88
CA THR A 29 3.25 -1.17 -16.51
C THR A 29 3.43 -1.01 -18.02
N ASP A 30 4.62 -0.61 -18.47
CA ASP A 30 4.97 -0.53 -19.90
C ASP A 30 5.16 -1.92 -20.57
N GLY A 31 4.80 -3.00 -19.87
CA GLY A 31 4.98 -4.38 -20.32
C GLY A 31 6.44 -4.84 -20.36
N GLY A 32 7.39 -4.02 -19.88
CA GLY A 32 8.80 -4.35 -19.78
C GLY A 32 9.07 -5.42 -18.72
N ARG A 33 10.10 -6.25 -18.96
CA ARG A 33 10.61 -7.16 -17.92
C ARG A 33 11.32 -6.34 -16.84
N PRO A 34 11.10 -6.63 -15.55
CA PRO A 34 11.86 -6.05 -14.46
C PRO A 34 13.37 -6.19 -14.70
N THR A 35 14.11 -5.07 -14.57
CA THR A 35 15.57 -5.11 -14.61
C THR A 35 16.10 -5.22 -13.18
N LEU A 36 16.70 -6.36 -12.84
CA LEU A 36 17.26 -6.57 -11.52
C LEU A 36 18.69 -5.99 -11.43
N PRO A 37 19.08 -5.42 -10.27
CA PRO A 37 20.48 -5.10 -10.02
C PRO A 37 21.33 -6.36 -10.09
N ARG A 38 22.40 -6.35 -10.90
CA ARG A 38 23.24 -7.54 -11.17
C ARG A 38 23.92 -8.13 -9.92
N TRP A 39 24.03 -7.37 -8.85
CA TRP A 39 24.66 -7.77 -7.59
C TRP A 39 23.67 -8.35 -6.56
N VAL A 40 22.36 -8.37 -6.87
CA VAL A 40 21.33 -8.92 -5.99
C VAL A 40 20.85 -10.27 -6.55
N PRO A 41 20.89 -11.35 -5.76
CA PRO A 41 20.30 -12.62 -6.18
C PRO A 41 18.82 -12.47 -6.47
N ALA A 42 18.36 -12.94 -7.64
CA ALA A 42 16.96 -12.82 -8.04
C ALA A 42 15.96 -13.36 -7.00
N PRO A 43 16.18 -14.53 -6.35
CA PRO A 43 15.26 -15.02 -5.33
C PRO A 43 15.15 -14.08 -4.11
N PHE A 44 16.28 -13.47 -3.72
CA PHE A 44 16.29 -12.49 -2.63
C PHE A 44 15.52 -11.23 -3.03
N TYR A 45 15.71 -10.74 -4.25
CA TYR A 45 15.00 -9.57 -4.75
C TYR A 45 13.49 -9.81 -4.81
N THR A 46 13.06 -10.95 -5.34
CA THR A 46 11.65 -11.37 -5.35
C THR A 46 11.10 -11.46 -3.93
N ALA A 47 11.83 -12.06 -2.99
CA ALA A 47 11.41 -12.17 -1.59
C ALA A 47 11.26 -10.79 -0.92
N LEU A 48 12.20 -9.88 -1.16
CA LEU A 48 12.15 -8.51 -0.66
C LEU A 48 10.92 -7.76 -1.19
N VAL A 49 10.70 -7.78 -2.51
CA VAL A 49 9.55 -7.08 -3.12
C VAL A 49 8.23 -7.71 -2.69
N SER A 50 8.20 -9.02 -2.44
CA SER A 50 7.03 -9.69 -1.88
C SER A 50 6.67 -9.17 -0.49
N GLN A 51 7.63 -8.73 0.32
CA GLN A 51 7.33 -8.12 1.62
C GLN A 51 6.64 -6.75 1.47
N PHE A 52 6.98 -5.95 0.46
CA PHE A 52 6.23 -4.72 0.16
C PHE A 52 4.79 -5.04 -0.22
N TYR A 53 4.59 -5.99 -1.14
CA TYR A 53 3.25 -6.46 -1.51
C TYR A 53 2.38 -6.84 -0.30
N HIS A 54 2.93 -7.64 0.62
CA HIS A 54 2.21 -8.04 1.82
C HIS A 54 1.95 -6.87 2.77
N GLY A 55 2.89 -5.94 2.88
CA GLY A 55 2.73 -4.69 3.63
C GLY A 55 1.56 -3.84 3.12
N GLU A 56 1.40 -3.71 1.81
CA GLU A 56 0.28 -2.94 1.25
C GLU A 56 -1.07 -3.63 1.46
N LEU A 57 -1.12 -4.97 1.29
CA LEU A 57 -2.33 -5.74 1.58
C LEU A 57 -2.78 -5.59 3.04
N ALA A 58 -1.81 -5.54 3.93
CA ALA A 58 -2.01 -5.39 5.34
C ALA A 58 -2.54 -4.00 5.72
N THR A 59 -1.90 -2.95 5.22
CA THR A 59 -2.36 -1.56 5.40
C THR A 59 -3.78 -1.41 4.88
N LEU A 60 -4.06 -1.94 3.69
CA LEU A 60 -5.41 -1.95 3.10
C LEU A 60 -6.46 -2.60 4.03
N ARG A 61 -6.15 -3.78 4.59
CA ARG A 61 -7.05 -4.47 5.53
C ARG A 61 -7.26 -3.66 6.80
N LEU A 62 -6.21 -3.06 7.34
CA LEU A 62 -6.29 -2.21 8.52
C LEU A 62 -7.15 -0.96 8.27
N CYS A 63 -6.90 -0.25 7.17
CA CYS A 63 -7.68 0.94 6.80
C CYS A 63 -9.16 0.62 6.64
N ARG A 64 -9.51 -0.50 6.00
CA ARG A 64 -10.92 -0.95 5.90
C ARG A 64 -11.54 -1.23 7.27
N ARG A 65 -10.83 -1.93 8.16
CA ARG A 65 -11.30 -2.18 9.55
C ARG A 65 -11.47 -0.89 10.36
N LEU A 66 -10.61 0.11 10.15
CA LEU A 66 -10.71 1.41 10.81
C LEU A 66 -11.87 2.24 10.26
N LEU A 67 -12.13 2.17 8.95
CA LEU A 67 -13.21 2.91 8.29
C LEU A 67 -14.59 2.59 8.88
N ASP A 68 -14.80 1.35 9.31
CA ASP A 68 -16.04 0.91 9.96
C ASP A 68 -16.20 1.45 11.40
N ARG A 69 -15.12 1.97 11.99
CA ARG A 69 -15.06 2.40 13.40
C ARG A 69 -14.87 3.90 13.56
N ILE A 70 -14.52 4.60 12.49
CA ILE A 70 -14.23 6.04 12.51
C ILE A 70 -15.54 6.83 12.40
N GLY A 71 -15.80 7.71 13.37
CA GLY A 71 -16.96 8.61 13.36
C GLY A 71 -16.68 10.00 12.78
N ASP A 72 -15.40 10.32 12.59
CA ASP A 72 -14.95 11.63 12.12
C ASP A 72 -14.85 11.67 10.58
N ALA A 73 -15.39 12.72 9.97
CA ALA A 73 -15.52 12.82 8.51
C ALA A 73 -14.17 13.07 7.80
N ASP A 74 -13.28 13.86 8.39
CA ASP A 74 -11.97 14.16 7.79
C ASP A 74 -11.06 12.94 7.89
N ALA A 75 -11.07 12.25 9.04
CA ALA A 75 -10.38 10.98 9.22
C ALA A 75 -10.92 9.91 8.25
N ARG A 76 -12.24 9.88 8.04
CA ARG A 76 -12.89 8.98 7.08
C ARG A 76 -12.39 9.24 5.65
N ARG A 77 -12.40 10.50 5.20
CA ARG A 77 -11.90 10.88 3.86
C ARG A 77 -10.44 10.49 3.68
N CYS A 78 -9.60 10.74 4.68
CA CYS A 78 -8.19 10.34 4.64
C CYS A 78 -8.03 8.82 4.49
N LEU A 79 -8.82 8.03 5.23
CA LEU A 79 -8.81 6.57 5.13
C LEU A 79 -9.31 6.06 3.77
N GLU A 80 -10.34 6.68 3.20
CA GLU A 80 -10.86 6.33 1.87
C GLU A 80 -9.79 6.55 0.78
N LEU A 81 -9.05 7.66 0.85
CA LEU A 81 -7.93 7.94 -0.04
C LEU A 81 -6.80 6.93 0.15
N GLN A 82 -6.44 6.61 1.40
CA GLN A 82 -5.41 5.61 1.69
C GLN A 82 -5.81 4.23 1.14
N ILE A 83 -7.08 3.83 1.29
CA ILE A 83 -7.59 2.56 0.73
C ILE A 83 -7.40 2.52 -0.79
N ALA A 84 -7.73 3.61 -1.49
CA ALA A 84 -7.54 3.69 -2.93
C ALA A 84 -6.05 3.60 -3.33
N ASP A 85 -5.16 4.24 -2.57
CA ASP A 85 -3.71 4.16 -2.76
C ASP A 85 -3.21 2.72 -2.59
N GLU A 86 -3.54 2.06 -1.47
CA GLU A 86 -3.05 0.70 -1.22
C GLU A 86 -3.62 -0.33 -2.20
N GLU A 87 -4.85 -0.14 -2.68
CA GLU A 87 -5.39 -0.99 -3.76
C GLU A 87 -4.56 -0.87 -5.05
N ARG A 88 -4.08 0.33 -5.39
CA ARG A 88 -3.17 0.52 -6.53
C ARG A 88 -1.81 -0.10 -6.26
N HIS A 89 -1.22 0.12 -5.09
CA HIS A 89 0.08 -0.44 -4.73
C HIS A 89 0.06 -1.97 -4.79
N VAL A 90 -0.96 -2.60 -4.20
CA VAL A 90 -1.18 -4.05 -4.26
C VAL A 90 -1.26 -4.55 -5.71
N ARG A 91 -1.98 -3.84 -6.59
CA ARG A 91 -2.07 -4.18 -8.02
C ARG A 91 -0.71 -4.09 -8.73
N VAL A 92 0.04 -3.00 -8.51
CA VAL A 92 1.36 -2.82 -9.12
C VAL A 92 2.35 -3.86 -8.63
N TYR A 93 2.45 -4.07 -7.33
CA TYR A 93 3.38 -5.06 -6.79
C TYR A 93 3.01 -6.48 -7.24
N ARG A 94 1.72 -6.82 -7.32
CA ARG A 94 1.28 -8.10 -7.89
C ARG A 94 1.76 -8.26 -9.33
N ALA A 95 1.46 -7.31 -10.20
CA ALA A 95 1.86 -7.37 -11.61
C ALA A 95 3.39 -7.47 -11.76
N TYR A 96 4.13 -6.69 -10.96
CA TYR A 96 5.59 -6.73 -10.96
C TYR A 96 6.14 -8.09 -10.50
N LEU A 97 5.58 -8.69 -9.45
CA LEU A 97 5.98 -10.00 -8.94
C LEU A 97 5.60 -11.13 -9.90
N GLU A 98 4.47 -11.03 -10.60
CA GLU A 98 4.09 -11.95 -11.67
C GLU A 98 5.13 -11.95 -12.81
N CYS A 99 5.74 -10.80 -13.12
CA CYS A 99 6.87 -10.74 -14.05
C CYS A 99 8.16 -11.37 -13.49
N LEU A 100 8.36 -11.36 -12.17
CA LEU A 100 9.49 -12.01 -11.50
C LEU A 100 9.30 -13.52 -11.31
N GLY A 101 8.07 -14.02 -11.43
CA GLY A 101 7.72 -15.43 -11.52
C GLY A 101 6.96 -16.00 -10.32
N ASP A 102 6.99 -15.36 -9.14
CA ASP A 102 6.19 -15.77 -7.97
C ASP A 102 6.12 -14.65 -6.91
N ILE A 103 5.17 -14.79 -5.98
CA ILE A 103 5.07 -13.99 -4.75
C ILE A 103 5.58 -14.87 -3.59
N ALA A 104 6.70 -14.50 -3.01
CA ALA A 104 7.23 -15.20 -1.84
C ALA A 104 6.29 -15.08 -0.64
N GLN A 105 6.37 -16.05 0.28
CA GLN A 105 5.56 -16.02 1.49
C GLN A 105 5.87 -14.80 2.36
N LEU A 106 4.87 -14.37 3.11
CA LEU A 106 5.02 -13.34 4.14
C LEU A 106 6.02 -13.85 5.19
N GLU A 107 6.97 -13.00 5.56
CA GLU A 107 7.88 -13.30 6.66
C GLU A 107 7.08 -13.65 7.94
N PRO A 108 7.33 -14.80 8.59
CA PRO A 108 6.51 -15.28 9.70
C PRO A 108 6.37 -14.31 10.87
N THR A 109 7.41 -13.50 11.12
CA THR A 109 7.41 -12.47 12.17
C THR A 109 6.44 -11.33 11.88
N VAL A 110 6.15 -11.07 10.60
CA VAL A 110 5.18 -10.06 10.15
C VAL A 110 3.77 -10.66 10.11
N ALA A 111 3.65 -11.95 9.78
CA ALA A 111 2.36 -12.66 9.76
C ALA A 111 1.61 -12.58 11.10
N GLY A 112 2.32 -12.68 12.23
CA GLY A 112 1.73 -12.58 13.57
C GLY A 112 1.11 -11.22 13.92
N VAL A 113 1.28 -10.18 13.09
CA VAL A 113 0.67 -8.86 13.27
C VAL A 113 -0.75 -8.80 12.67
N TYR A 114 -1.13 -9.77 11.83
CA TYR A 114 -2.39 -9.75 11.07
C TYR A 114 -3.52 -10.65 11.60
N GLU A 115 -3.23 -11.48 12.59
CA GLU A 115 -4.18 -12.29 13.37
C GLU A 115 -4.82 -11.47 14.50
#